data_AF-A0A8B6EKD4-F1
#
_entry.id   AF-A0A8B6EKD4-F1
#
_cell.length_a   1.000
_cell.length_b   1.000
_cell.length_c   1.000
_cell.angle_alpha   90.00
_cell.angle_beta   90.00
_cell.angle_gamma   90.00
#
_symmetry.space_group_name_H-M   'P 1'
#
loop_
_entity.id
_entity.type
_entity.pdbx_description
1 polymer ?
#
loop_
_entity_poly.entity_id
_entity_poly.type
_entity_poly.pdbx_seq_one_letter_code
_entity_poly.pdbx_strand_id
1 'polypeptide(L)'
;ELGNSLLNSPNDVIFLVKEVVFQIVTLLELLPSDVTFPQISVIIRLNQLPSLCQSNTIQSSTDLSRLSSIHGFVQFTGIVIGMTAPSKYTQSTKYRCPDEECEGHHGNQFIRVHVTGASETQTIRSDFSCTFCWRRLEEEKSCRYLSEKMVIEVVPDKLDSCGEPNSYRIQAIPVYLREETRRKMRESVIYLNNIFRDVLLIPLIDTKSNRILKSSSVKAQLYPENIR
;
A
#
# COMPACT_ATOMS: atom_id res chain seq x y z
N GLU A 1 -20.18 -3.34 -9.85
CA GLU A 1 -19.27 -2.39 -10.52
C GLU A 1 -18.07 -2.00 -9.66
N LEU A 2 -18.25 -1.38 -8.49
CA LEU A 2 -17.14 -0.96 -7.60
C LEU A 2 -16.11 -2.05 -7.29
N GLY A 3 -16.56 -3.27 -6.99
CA GLY A 3 -15.65 -4.40 -6.74
C GLY A 3 -14.79 -4.78 -7.95
N ASN A 4 -15.31 -4.65 -9.17
CA ASN A 4 -14.54 -4.88 -10.39
C ASN A 4 -13.55 -3.74 -10.64
N SER A 5 -13.97 -2.49 -10.41
CA SER A 5 -13.07 -1.33 -10.48
C SER A 5 -11.93 -1.43 -9.47
N LEU A 6 -12.19 -1.96 -8.27
CA LEU A 6 -11.15 -2.15 -7.25
C LEU A 6 -10.08 -3.15 -7.70
N LEU A 7 -10.45 -4.16 -8.48
CA LEU A 7 -9.51 -5.16 -8.99
C LEU A 7 -8.64 -4.63 -10.13
N ASN A 8 -9.22 -3.83 -11.03
CA ASN A 8 -8.55 -3.36 -12.25
C ASN A 8 -7.88 -1.98 -12.08
N SER A 9 -8.50 -1.09 -11.30
CA SER A 9 -8.10 0.30 -11.06
C SER A 9 -8.14 0.64 -9.56
N PRO A 10 -7.29 0.01 -8.73
CA PRO A 10 -7.35 0.18 -7.28
C PRO A 10 -7.14 1.63 -6.81
N ASN A 11 -6.31 2.40 -7.52
CA ASN A 11 -6.02 3.79 -7.14
C ASN A 11 -7.25 4.69 -7.25
N ASP A 12 -8.03 4.55 -8.31
CA ASP A 12 -9.25 5.34 -8.55
C ASP A 12 -10.29 5.04 -7.47
N VAL A 13 -10.43 3.77 -7.09
CA VAL A 13 -11.34 3.37 -6.02
C VAL A 13 -10.85 3.85 -4.66
N ILE A 14 -9.55 3.77 -4.36
CA ILE A 14 -8.98 4.30 -3.11
C ILE A 14 -9.21 5.81 -3.03
N PHE A 15 -9.03 6.55 -4.13
CA PHE A 15 -9.30 7.97 -4.20
C PHE A 15 -10.78 8.29 -3.94
N LEU A 16 -11.69 7.60 -4.63
CA LEU A 16 -13.14 7.76 -4.43
C LEU A 16 -13.55 7.47 -2.97
N VAL A 17 -13.06 6.37 -2.39
CA VAL A 17 -13.35 6.03 -1.00
C VAL A 17 -12.76 7.07 -0.05
N LYS A 18 -11.56 7.60 -0.34
CA LYS A 18 -10.96 8.69 0.43
C LYS A 18 -11.83 9.95 0.41
N GLU A 19 -12.38 10.34 -0.75
CA GLU A 19 -13.32 11.47 -0.87
C GLU A 19 -14.56 11.27 -0.01
N VAL A 20 -15.20 10.10 -0.12
CA VAL A 20 -16.39 9.77 0.66
C VAL A 20 -16.07 9.78 2.16
N VAL A 21 -14.95 9.18 2.57
CA VAL A 21 -14.52 9.19 3.98
C VAL A 21 -14.29 10.61 4.45
N PHE A 22 -13.60 11.46 3.69
CA PHE A 22 -13.37 12.87 4.05
C PHE A 22 -14.68 13.65 4.24
N GLN A 23 -15.64 13.48 3.33
CA GLN A 23 -16.94 14.12 3.44
C GLN A 23 -17.68 13.66 4.70
N ILE A 24 -17.70 12.36 4.98
CA ILE A 24 -18.39 11.81 6.16
C ILE A 24 -17.74 12.29 7.46
N VAL A 25 -16.42 12.23 7.58
CA VAL A 25 -15.74 12.66 8.81
C VAL A 25 -15.86 14.17 9.04
N THR A 26 -15.91 14.97 7.97
CA THR A 26 -16.14 16.42 8.03
C THR A 26 -17.58 16.72 8.45
N LEU A 27 -18.56 16.06 7.82
CA LEU A 27 -19.99 16.22 8.11
C LEU A 27 -20.33 15.83 9.55
N LEU A 28 -19.68 14.79 10.06
CA LEU A 28 -19.87 14.29 11.42
C LEU A 28 -18.97 14.97 12.46
N GLU A 29 -18.19 15.98 12.06
CA GLU A 29 -17.25 16.71 12.93
C GLU A 29 -16.32 15.78 13.73
N LEU A 30 -15.91 14.67 13.11
CA LEU A 30 -15.04 13.67 13.76
C LEU A 30 -13.58 14.11 13.82
N LEU A 31 -13.24 15.21 13.12
CA LEU A 31 -11.89 15.74 12.97
C LEU A 31 -11.85 17.24 13.29
N PRO A 32 -10.68 17.76 13.71
CA PRO A 32 -10.44 19.20 13.79
C PRO A 32 -10.71 19.91 12.45
N SER A 33 -11.16 21.16 12.53
CA SER A 33 -11.59 21.97 11.37
C SER A 33 -10.46 22.34 10.41
N ASP A 34 -9.20 22.23 10.84
CA ASP A 34 -7.99 22.52 10.08
C ASP A 34 -7.45 21.30 9.30
N VAL A 35 -8.06 20.12 9.46
CA VAL A 35 -7.70 18.92 8.70
C VAL A 35 -8.17 19.05 7.25
N THR A 36 -7.23 18.99 6.32
CA THR A 36 -7.49 19.06 4.87
C THR A 36 -7.54 17.66 4.25
N PHE A 37 -8.18 17.56 3.08
CA PHE A 37 -8.28 16.31 2.32
C PHE A 37 -6.92 15.59 2.09
N PRO A 38 -5.81 16.29 1.76
CA PRO A 38 -4.49 15.67 1.66
C PRO A 38 -4.02 14.91 2.92
N GLN A 39 -4.45 15.31 4.12
CA GLN A 39 -4.06 14.71 5.41
C GLN A 39 -4.73 13.37 5.71
N ILE A 40 -5.75 13.00 4.95
CA ILE A 40 -6.45 11.72 5.15
C ILE A 40 -5.84 10.63 4.29
N SER A 41 -5.58 9.47 4.90
CA SER A 41 -5.28 8.26 4.15
C SER A 41 -6.26 7.16 4.48
N VAL A 42 -6.67 6.45 3.43
CA VAL A 42 -7.57 5.30 3.51
C VAL A 42 -6.84 4.07 3.01
N ILE A 43 -6.87 3.02 3.81
CA ILE A 43 -6.31 1.73 3.45
C ILE A 43 -7.46 0.75 3.25
N ILE A 44 -7.63 0.30 2.00
CA ILE A 44 -8.60 -0.74 1.64
C ILE A 44 -7.92 -2.10 1.77
N ARG A 45 -8.53 -3.00 2.55
CA ARG A 45 -8.04 -4.35 2.78
C ARG A 45 -9.05 -5.38 2.28
N LEU A 46 -8.65 -6.17 1.29
CA LEU A 46 -9.42 -7.28 0.72
C LEU A 46 -9.15 -8.60 1.46
N ASN A 47 -10.13 -9.17 2.15
CA ASN A 47 -9.87 -10.46 2.82
C ASN A 47 -9.76 -11.65 1.87
N GLN A 48 -10.41 -11.54 0.71
CA GLN A 48 -10.48 -12.59 -0.30
C GLN A 48 -10.57 -11.93 -1.67
N LEU A 49 -9.87 -12.49 -2.65
CA LEU A 49 -10.13 -12.20 -4.04
C LEU A 49 -11.23 -13.14 -4.56
N PRO A 50 -12.10 -12.69 -5.48
CA PRO A 50 -13.08 -13.55 -6.10
C PRO A 50 -12.39 -14.75 -6.78
N SER A 51 -12.97 -15.94 -6.63
CA SER A 51 -12.47 -17.18 -7.24
C SER A 51 -12.46 -17.17 -8.78
N LEU A 52 -13.17 -16.20 -9.38
CA LEU A 52 -13.18 -15.92 -10.82
C LEU A 52 -11.85 -15.32 -11.33
N CYS A 53 -11.00 -14.82 -10.43
CA CYS A 53 -9.71 -14.20 -10.75
C CYS A 53 -8.55 -15.21 -10.73
N GLN A 54 -8.74 -16.42 -11.27
CA GLN A 54 -7.68 -17.44 -11.35
C GLN A 54 -6.46 -16.92 -12.13
N SER A 55 -6.68 -16.02 -13.09
CA SER A 55 -5.62 -15.33 -13.83
C SER A 55 -4.70 -14.46 -12.96
N ASN A 56 -5.18 -14.05 -11.79
CA ASN A 56 -4.46 -13.18 -10.85
C ASN A 56 -3.96 -13.98 -9.65
N THR A 57 -3.95 -15.31 -9.73
CA THR A 57 -3.40 -16.18 -8.70
C THR A 57 -2.06 -16.73 -9.18
N ILE A 58 -1.02 -16.58 -8.36
CA ILE A 58 0.31 -17.12 -8.59
C ILE A 58 0.49 -18.29 -7.63
N GLN A 59 0.67 -19.48 -8.18
CA GLN A 59 0.83 -20.71 -7.40
C GLN A 59 2.20 -21.36 -7.59
N SER A 60 2.82 -21.19 -8.75
CA SER A 60 4.10 -21.81 -9.11
C SER A 60 5.16 -20.79 -9.52
N SER A 61 6.40 -21.28 -9.70
CA SER A 61 7.48 -20.49 -10.29
C SER A 61 7.19 -20.06 -11.73
N THR A 62 6.43 -20.84 -12.50
CA THR A 62 6.13 -20.53 -13.90
C THR A 62 5.15 -19.36 -14.03
N ASP A 63 4.26 -19.20 -13.04
CA ASP A 63 3.33 -18.07 -12.95
C ASP A 63 4.03 -16.72 -12.71
N LEU A 64 5.26 -16.71 -12.17
CA LEU A 64 6.02 -15.48 -11.92
C LEU A 64 6.28 -14.66 -13.18
N SER A 65 6.42 -15.33 -14.32
CA SER A 65 6.57 -14.66 -15.63
C SER A 65 5.37 -13.78 -15.98
N ARG A 66 4.18 -14.08 -15.43
CA ARG A 66 2.94 -13.33 -15.63
C ARG A 66 2.77 -12.19 -14.64
N LEU A 67 3.61 -12.14 -13.60
CA LEU A 67 3.58 -11.05 -12.62
C LEU A 67 3.85 -9.70 -13.30
N SER A 68 4.58 -9.60 -14.40
CA SER A 68 4.72 -8.30 -15.08
C SER A 68 3.49 -7.87 -15.89
N SER A 69 2.58 -8.79 -16.23
CA SER A 69 1.44 -8.51 -17.12
C SER A 69 0.09 -8.35 -16.41
N ILE A 70 0.00 -8.72 -15.13
CA ILE A 70 -1.23 -8.55 -14.35
C ILE A 70 -1.27 -7.13 -13.77
N HIS A 71 -2.25 -6.34 -14.21
CA HIS A 71 -2.54 -5.04 -13.59
C HIS A 71 -3.53 -5.22 -12.43
N GLY A 72 -3.18 -4.70 -11.26
CA GLY A 72 -4.05 -4.71 -10.07
C GLY A 72 -3.66 -5.74 -9.01
N PHE A 73 -4.66 -6.28 -8.31
CA PHE A 73 -4.43 -7.22 -7.20
C PHE A 73 -4.09 -8.63 -7.68
N VAL A 74 -3.10 -9.23 -7.04
CA VAL A 74 -2.65 -10.61 -7.24
C VAL A 74 -2.71 -11.38 -5.92
N GLN A 75 -3.18 -12.61 -5.97
CA GLN A 75 -3.06 -13.57 -4.87
C GLN A 75 -1.81 -14.41 -5.07
N PHE A 76 -1.01 -14.56 -4.03
CA PHE A 76 0.18 -15.38 -4.02
C PHE A 76 0.20 -16.25 -2.76
N THR A 77 0.49 -17.53 -2.89
CA THR A 77 0.67 -18.42 -1.74
C THR A 77 2.10 -18.96 -1.77
N GLY A 78 2.82 -18.79 -0.66
CA GLY A 78 4.22 -19.15 -0.63
C GLY A 78 4.80 -19.26 0.76
N ILE A 79 6.01 -19.79 0.81
CA ILE A 79 6.83 -19.97 2.01
C ILE A 79 7.75 -18.76 2.16
N VAL A 80 7.72 -18.14 3.33
CA VAL A 80 8.65 -17.06 3.67
C VAL A 80 10.01 -17.66 3.99
N ILE A 81 11.01 -17.35 3.19
CA ILE A 81 12.37 -17.88 3.33
C ILE A 81 13.33 -16.88 4.01
N GLY A 82 12.97 -15.60 4.00
CA GLY A 82 13.83 -14.52 4.49
C GLY A 82 13.02 -13.30 4.88
N MET A 83 13.56 -12.52 5.82
CA MET A 83 12.93 -11.31 6.32
C MET A 83 14.00 -10.34 6.80
N THR A 84 13.94 -9.09 6.34
CA THR A 84 14.85 -8.04 6.81
C THR A 84 14.44 -7.55 8.19
N ALA A 85 15.39 -6.94 8.91
CA ALA A 85 15.06 -6.13 10.08
C ALA A 85 14.11 -4.98 9.69
N PRO A 86 13.24 -4.51 10.61
CA PRO A 86 12.45 -3.31 10.39
C PRO A 86 13.36 -2.11 10.05
N SER A 87 13.01 -1.38 9.01
CA SER A 87 13.69 -0.17 8.54
C SER A 87 12.70 0.98 8.46
N LYS A 88 13.15 2.22 8.65
CA LYS A 88 12.27 3.38 8.54
C LYS A 88 12.05 3.78 7.07
N TYR A 89 10.86 4.30 6.79
CA TYR A 89 10.53 4.90 5.50
C TYR A 89 9.64 6.12 5.71
N THR A 90 9.65 7.03 4.76
CA THR A 90 8.81 8.22 4.78
C THR A 90 7.38 7.86 4.37
N GLN A 91 6.48 7.86 5.34
CA GLN A 91 5.06 7.59 5.11
C GLN A 91 4.30 8.85 4.74
N SER A 92 4.67 10.01 5.27
CA SER A 92 4.16 11.27 4.76
C SER A 92 5.16 12.39 4.95
N THR A 93 5.03 13.43 4.13
CA THR A 93 5.80 14.66 4.27
C THR A 93 4.98 15.84 3.77
N LYS A 94 5.34 17.03 4.21
CA LYS A 94 4.72 18.28 3.80
C LYS A 94 5.65 19.02 2.86
N TYR A 95 5.05 19.66 1.87
CA TYR A 95 5.72 20.59 0.99
C TYR A 95 5.17 21.99 1.20
N ARG A 96 6.00 23.00 0.96
CA ARG A 96 5.66 24.42 1.10
C ARG A 96 6.13 25.17 -0.14
N CYS A 97 5.35 26.14 -0.59
CA CYS A 97 5.85 27.09 -1.58
C CYS A 97 6.98 27.93 -0.95
N PRO A 98 8.11 28.17 -1.63
CA PRO A 98 9.17 29.03 -1.09
C PRO A 98 8.79 30.53 -1.06
N ASP A 99 7.71 30.92 -1.75
CA ASP A 99 7.23 32.30 -1.79
C ASP A 99 6.25 32.58 -0.64
N GLU A 100 6.66 33.37 0.36
CA GLU A 100 5.86 33.61 1.59
C GLU A 100 4.50 34.26 1.32
N GLU A 101 4.42 35.06 0.26
CA GLU A 101 3.18 35.75 -0.16
C GLU A 101 2.23 34.83 -0.94
N CYS A 102 2.67 33.63 -1.30
CA CYS A 102 1.84 32.67 -2.02
C CYS A 102 0.89 31.95 -1.07
N GLU A 103 -0.37 31.75 -1.49
CA GLU A 103 -1.33 30.93 -0.73
C GLU A 103 -0.81 29.52 -0.45
N GLY A 104 -0.03 28.97 -1.38
CA GLY A 104 0.62 27.67 -1.24
C GLY A 104 1.77 27.61 -0.23
N HIS A 105 2.16 28.75 0.35
CA HIS A 105 3.12 28.78 1.46
C HIS A 105 2.43 28.48 2.79
N HIS A 106 1.17 28.85 2.98
CA HIS A 106 0.50 28.66 4.27
C HIS A 106 -0.40 27.41 4.28
N GLY A 107 -0.56 26.81 5.46
CA GLY A 107 -1.49 25.69 5.68
C GLY A 107 -0.98 24.32 5.21
N ASN A 108 -1.93 23.41 5.00
CA ASN A 108 -1.73 21.97 4.82
C ASN A 108 -2.11 21.49 3.40
N GLN A 109 -1.84 22.33 2.39
CA GLN A 109 -2.30 22.09 1.02
C GLN A 109 -1.46 21.04 0.27
N PHE A 110 -0.15 20.99 0.54
CA PHE A 110 0.78 20.09 -0.16
C PHE A 110 1.31 19.00 0.76
N ILE A 111 0.41 18.26 1.41
CA ILE A 111 0.77 17.07 2.17
C ILE A 111 0.73 15.86 1.24
N ARG A 112 1.85 15.14 1.20
CA ARG A 112 1.96 13.90 0.43
C ARG A 112 2.03 12.74 1.40
N VAL A 113 1.03 11.89 1.32
CA VAL A 113 1.01 10.61 2.01
C VAL A 113 1.41 9.52 1.01
N HIS A 114 2.15 8.56 1.52
CA HIS A 114 2.52 7.36 0.81
C HIS A 114 1.27 6.64 0.32
N VAL A 115 1.20 6.41 -0.99
CA VAL A 115 0.14 5.61 -1.63
C VAL A 115 0.60 4.17 -1.67
N THR A 116 -0.23 3.21 -1.26
CA THR A 116 0.20 1.79 -1.27
C THR A 116 0.62 1.39 -2.68
N GLY A 117 1.85 0.90 -2.82
CA GLY A 117 2.48 0.59 -4.08
C GLY A 117 3.43 1.69 -4.61
N ALA A 118 3.32 2.92 -4.16
CA ALA A 118 4.33 3.90 -4.54
C ALA A 118 5.70 3.48 -3.99
N SER A 119 6.76 3.75 -4.75
CA SER A 119 8.11 3.78 -4.18
C SER A 119 8.23 4.99 -3.24
N GLU A 120 9.15 4.92 -2.28
CA GLU A 120 9.44 6.06 -1.41
C GLU A 120 9.90 7.28 -2.24
N THR A 121 10.64 7.04 -3.33
CA THR A 121 11.06 8.05 -4.31
C THR A 121 9.92 8.65 -5.12
N GLN A 122 8.74 8.01 -5.19
CA GLN A 122 7.55 8.62 -5.79
C GLN A 122 6.78 9.47 -4.78
N THR A 123 6.95 9.21 -3.49
CA THR A 123 6.33 9.97 -2.39
C THR A 123 7.15 11.24 -2.11
N ILE A 124 8.47 11.11 -2.04
CA ILE A 124 9.41 12.22 -1.87
C ILE A 124 10.03 12.54 -3.22
N ARG A 125 9.68 13.69 -3.79
CA ARG A 125 10.28 14.19 -5.02
C ARG A 125 10.58 15.66 -4.89
N SER A 126 11.63 16.10 -5.54
CA SER A 126 11.97 17.52 -5.56
C SER A 126 11.18 18.28 -6.61
N ASP A 127 10.61 17.65 -7.63
CA ASP A 127 10.03 18.31 -8.82
C ASP A 127 8.54 18.66 -8.70
N PHE A 128 8.00 18.76 -7.49
CA PHE A 128 6.63 19.24 -7.31
C PHE A 128 6.53 20.75 -7.51
N SER A 129 5.44 21.18 -8.12
CA SER A 129 5.16 22.60 -8.37
C SER A 129 3.91 23.05 -7.63
N CYS A 130 3.95 24.27 -7.13
CA CYS A 130 2.83 24.95 -6.50
C CYS A 130 1.72 25.17 -7.52
N THR A 131 0.47 24.87 -7.15
CA THR A 131 -0.70 25.08 -8.02
C THR A 131 -1.05 26.56 -8.23
N PHE A 132 -0.57 27.46 -7.38
CA PHE A 132 -0.90 28.88 -7.40
C PHE A 132 0.11 29.72 -8.19
N CYS A 133 1.41 29.51 -7.94
CA CYS A 133 2.48 30.31 -8.55
C CYS A 133 3.43 29.51 -9.45
N TRP A 134 3.18 28.20 -9.60
CA TRP A 134 3.97 27.28 -10.42
C TRP A 134 5.45 27.12 -10.05
N ARG A 135 5.89 27.74 -8.94
CA ARG A 135 7.23 27.55 -8.40
C ARG A 135 7.39 26.15 -7.82
N ARG A 136 8.63 25.69 -7.79
CA ARG A 136 9.02 24.42 -7.19
C ARG A 136 8.74 24.45 -5.69
N LEU A 137 8.07 23.42 -5.18
CA LEU A 137 7.79 23.27 -3.76
C LEU A 137 9.03 22.74 -3.04
N GLU A 138 9.21 23.18 -1.80
CA GLU A 138 10.27 22.73 -0.91
C GLU A 138 9.72 21.78 0.14
N GLU A 139 10.45 20.70 0.41
CA GLU A 139 10.06 19.73 1.44
C GLU A 139 10.34 20.31 2.84
N GLU A 140 9.32 20.32 3.68
CA GLU A 140 9.44 20.69 5.09
C GLU A 140 9.85 19.45 5.90
N LYS A 141 11.17 19.19 5.99
CA LYS A 141 11.72 17.95 6.58
C LYS A 141 11.33 17.71 8.04
N SER A 142 11.03 18.76 8.81
CA SER A 142 10.52 18.66 10.19
C SER A 142 9.16 17.95 10.25
N CYS A 143 8.37 18.07 9.19
CA CYS A 143 7.02 17.51 9.06
C CYS A 143 7.02 16.07 8.52
N ARG A 144 8.19 15.45 8.43
CA ARG A 144 8.32 14.12 7.87
C ARG A 144 7.84 13.08 8.88
N TYR A 145 6.78 12.36 8.54
CA TYR A 145 6.33 11.22 9.32
C TYR A 145 6.97 9.94 8.81
N LEU A 146 7.72 9.27 9.70
CA LEU A 146 8.40 8.02 9.41
C LEU A 146 7.61 6.83 9.97
N SER A 147 7.46 5.78 9.16
CA SER A 147 6.85 4.51 9.56
C SER A 147 7.84 3.36 9.32
N GLU A 148 7.48 2.14 9.72
CA GLU A 148 8.32 0.96 9.52
C GLU A 148 7.95 0.17 8.28
N LYS A 149 8.98 -0.25 7.53
CA LYS A 149 8.89 -1.25 6.46
C LYS A 149 9.87 -2.38 6.71
N MET A 150 9.51 -3.55 6.21
CA MET A 150 10.35 -4.75 6.20
C MET A 150 10.14 -5.46 4.87
N VAL A 151 11.19 -6.09 4.36
CA VAL A 151 11.12 -6.87 3.13
C VAL A 151 11.09 -8.33 3.53
N ILE A 152 10.08 -9.05 3.06
CA ILE A 152 10.02 -10.50 3.16
C ILE A 152 10.35 -11.10 1.79
N GLU A 153 11.09 -12.19 1.81
CA GLU A 153 11.38 -13.00 0.62
C GLU A 153 10.49 -14.22 0.66
N VAL A 154 9.70 -14.40 -0.39
CA VAL A 154 8.68 -15.44 -0.45
C VAL A 154 8.86 -16.28 -1.71
N VAL A 155 8.82 -17.60 -1.52
CA VAL A 155 8.95 -18.61 -2.56
C VAL A 155 7.60 -19.27 -2.80
N PRO A 156 7.19 -19.58 -4.06
CA PRO A 156 5.94 -20.28 -4.32
C PRO A 156 5.86 -21.63 -3.58
N ASP A 157 4.72 -21.93 -2.97
CA ASP A 157 4.50 -23.16 -2.17
C ASP A 157 4.52 -24.43 -3.04
N LYS A 158 4.00 -24.33 -4.27
CA LYS A 158 4.12 -25.40 -5.26
C LYS A 158 5.48 -25.27 -5.97
N LEU A 159 6.50 -25.85 -5.35
CA LEU A 159 7.64 -26.38 -6.09
C LEU A 159 7.11 -27.48 -7.00
N ASP A 160 7.18 -27.31 -8.32
CA ASP A 160 6.72 -28.31 -9.28
C ASP A 160 7.35 -29.67 -8.93
N SER A 161 6.54 -30.59 -8.41
CA SER A 161 6.88 -31.98 -8.22
C SER A 161 6.86 -32.69 -9.58
N CYS A 162 7.65 -32.21 -10.53
CA CYS A 162 7.90 -32.87 -11.80
C CYS A 162 9.21 -33.65 -11.68
N GLY A 163 9.09 -34.88 -11.15
CA GLY A 163 9.76 -36.13 -11.48
C GLY A 163 11.17 -36.24 -12.08
N GLU A 164 11.96 -35.19 -12.25
CA GLU A 164 13.34 -35.28 -12.75
C GLU A 164 14.30 -34.36 -11.96
N PRO A 165 15.55 -34.80 -11.70
CA PRO A 165 16.53 -34.07 -10.90
C PRO A 165 17.22 -32.95 -11.72
N ASN A 166 16.44 -32.16 -12.45
CA ASN A 166 16.97 -31.10 -13.31
C ASN A 166 16.83 -29.73 -12.64
N SER A 167 17.88 -29.30 -11.93
CA SER A 167 18.33 -27.90 -11.70
C SER A 167 17.24 -26.79 -11.77
N TYR A 168 16.17 -26.88 -11.00
CA TYR A 168 15.21 -25.77 -10.91
C TYR A 168 15.77 -24.69 -9.97
N ARG A 169 15.97 -23.48 -10.51
CA ARG A 169 16.28 -22.30 -9.71
C ARG A 169 14.99 -21.76 -9.13
N ILE A 170 14.88 -21.80 -7.81
CA ILE A 170 13.78 -21.21 -7.08
C ILE A 170 14.00 -19.69 -7.06
N GLN A 171 13.04 -18.94 -7.60
CA GLN A 171 13.06 -17.47 -7.54
C GLN A 171 12.22 -16.98 -6.37
N ALA A 172 12.85 -16.26 -5.45
CA ALA A 172 12.16 -15.55 -4.39
C ALA A 172 11.59 -14.22 -4.90
N ILE A 173 10.40 -13.87 -4.43
CA ILE A 173 9.78 -12.58 -4.68
C ILE A 173 10.03 -11.70 -3.46
N PRO A 174 10.67 -10.52 -3.62
CA PRO A 174 10.75 -9.54 -2.56
C PRO A 174 9.40 -8.84 -2.41
N VAL A 175 8.94 -8.75 -1.18
CA VAL A 175 7.58 -8.37 -0.86
C VAL A 175 7.65 -7.39 0.32
N TYR A 176 7.16 -6.16 0.11
CA TYR A 176 7.26 -5.09 1.12
C TYR A 176 6.08 -5.14 2.09
N LEU A 177 6.38 -5.39 3.37
CA LEU A 177 5.42 -5.23 4.47
C LEU A 177 5.66 -3.91 5.16
N ARG A 178 4.58 -3.18 5.40
CA ARG A 178 4.62 -1.88 6.07
C ARG A 178 3.82 -1.97 7.36
N GLU A 179 4.14 -1.14 8.33
CA GLU A 179 3.49 -1.15 9.64
C GLU A 179 1.96 -1.04 9.50
N GLU A 180 1.49 -0.18 8.59
CA GLU A 180 0.07 0.00 8.32
C GLU A 180 -0.58 -1.20 7.63
N THR A 181 0.18 -2.16 7.10
CA THR A 181 -0.33 -3.43 6.54
C THR A 181 0.01 -4.65 7.42
N ARG A 182 0.77 -4.46 8.50
CA ARG A 182 1.22 -5.53 9.42
C ARG A 182 0.06 -6.09 10.23
N ARG A 183 -0.24 -7.39 10.06
CA ARG A 183 -0.95 -8.23 11.05
C ARG A 183 0.03 -9.32 11.53
N LYS A 184 -0.22 -9.89 12.72
CA LYS A 184 0.60 -10.99 13.28
C LYS A 184 0.76 -12.08 12.21
N MET A 185 1.98 -12.54 11.95
CA MET A 185 2.33 -13.44 10.86
C MET A 185 2.38 -14.89 11.40
N ARG A 186 1.54 -15.77 10.87
CA ARG A 186 1.62 -17.24 11.01
C ARG A 186 1.04 -17.79 9.71
N GLU A 187 1.92 -18.34 8.84
CA GLU A 187 1.63 -19.02 7.55
C GLU A 187 0.54 -18.38 6.66
N SER A 188 0.93 -17.87 5.49
CA SER A 188 0.16 -16.78 4.86
C SER A 188 -0.06 -16.97 3.36
N VAL A 189 -1.33 -16.90 2.95
CA VAL A 189 -1.66 -16.37 1.62
C VAL A 189 -1.29 -14.88 1.65
N ILE A 190 -0.69 -14.36 0.60
CA ILE A 190 -0.26 -12.96 0.49
C ILE A 190 -1.00 -12.36 -0.69
N TYR A 191 -1.64 -11.21 -0.49
CA TYR A 191 -2.20 -10.46 -1.61
C TYR A 191 -1.28 -9.28 -1.94
N LEU A 192 -0.74 -9.32 -3.16
CA LEU A 192 0.17 -8.33 -3.70
C LEU A 192 -0.60 -7.34 -4.57
N ASN A 193 -0.27 -6.05 -4.46
CA ASN A 193 -0.60 -5.11 -5.52
C ASN A 193 0.47 -5.19 -6.58
N ASN A 194 0.13 -5.77 -7.72
CA ASN A 194 1.13 -6.14 -8.70
C ASN A 194 1.61 -4.98 -9.58
N ILE A 195 0.90 -3.85 -9.54
CA ILE A 195 1.38 -2.61 -10.16
C ILE A 195 2.72 -2.18 -9.50
N PHE A 196 2.99 -2.66 -8.28
CA PHE A 196 3.97 -2.04 -7.41
C PHE A 196 4.75 -2.95 -6.44
N ARG A 197 4.41 -4.25 -6.36
CA ARG A 197 5.04 -5.26 -5.47
C ARG A 197 4.91 -5.00 -3.96
N ASP A 198 3.94 -4.18 -3.54
CA ASP A 198 3.61 -3.97 -2.13
C ASP A 198 2.57 -4.98 -1.64
N VAL A 199 2.69 -5.42 -0.38
CA VAL A 199 1.67 -6.27 0.26
C VAL A 199 0.53 -5.43 0.76
N LEU A 200 -0.66 -5.76 0.27
CA LEU A 200 -1.89 -5.22 0.84
C LEU A 200 -2.41 -6.10 1.98
N LEU A 201 -2.16 -7.42 1.95
CA LEU A 201 -2.69 -8.35 2.95
C LEU A 201 -1.82 -9.60 3.22
N ILE A 202 -1.91 -10.04 4.48
CA ILE A 202 -1.52 -11.37 4.98
C ILE A 202 -2.73 -11.92 5.76
N PRO A 203 -3.61 -12.76 5.18
CA PRO A 203 -4.46 -13.63 5.98
C PRO A 203 -3.62 -14.58 6.84
N LEU A 204 -3.93 -14.60 8.13
CA LEU A 204 -3.55 -15.67 9.06
C LEU A 204 -4.36 -16.92 8.70
N ILE A 205 -3.71 -18.00 8.26
CA ILE A 205 -4.34 -19.31 8.19
C ILE A 205 -4.04 -20.02 9.50
N ASP A 206 -5.06 -20.15 10.36
CA ASP A 206 -4.99 -21.09 11.48
C ASP A 206 -5.21 -22.50 10.91
N THR A 207 -4.12 -23.25 10.77
CA THR A 207 -4.08 -24.61 10.23
C THR A 207 -4.91 -25.61 11.05
N LYS A 208 -5.44 -25.23 12.22
CA LYS A 208 -6.32 -26.07 13.04
C LYS A 208 -7.82 -25.88 12.82
N SER A 209 -8.29 -24.88 12.06
CA SER A 209 -9.74 -24.58 12.04
C SER A 209 -10.39 -24.28 10.68
N ASN A 210 -9.66 -24.18 9.57
CA ASN A 210 -10.26 -23.97 8.23
C ASN A 210 -11.36 -22.87 8.18
N ARG A 211 -11.28 -21.87 9.06
CA ARG A 211 -12.25 -20.78 9.16
C ARG A 211 -11.54 -19.47 8.88
N ILE A 212 -11.88 -18.88 7.74
CA ILE A 212 -11.44 -17.55 7.36
C ILE A 212 -12.14 -16.56 8.28
N LEU A 213 -11.36 -15.83 9.09
CA LEU A 213 -11.89 -14.73 9.91
C LEU A 213 -12.41 -13.63 8.98
N LYS A 214 -13.73 -13.58 8.81
CA LYS A 214 -14.44 -12.58 8.01
C LYS A 214 -14.49 -11.25 8.76
N SER A 215 -13.71 -10.26 8.34
CA SER A 215 -14.07 -8.84 8.56
C SER A 215 -13.32 -7.94 7.57
N SER A 216 -14.03 -7.41 6.59
CA SER A 216 -13.49 -6.38 5.70
C SER A 216 -13.32 -5.13 6.55
N SER A 217 -12.09 -4.64 6.72
CA SER A 217 -11.85 -3.45 7.56
C SER A 217 -11.30 -2.33 6.69
N VAL A 218 -12.05 -1.24 6.57
CA VAL A 218 -11.50 0.04 6.13
C VAL A 218 -10.87 0.69 7.36
N LYS A 219 -9.58 1.01 7.29
CA LYS A 219 -8.93 1.84 8.31
C LYS A 219 -8.62 3.20 7.70
N ALA A 220 -9.19 4.24 8.30
CA ALA A 220 -8.78 5.62 8.06
C ALA A 220 -7.72 5.98 9.11
N GLN A 221 -6.62 6.57 8.68
CA GLN A 221 -5.57 7.07 9.56
C GLN A 221 -5.38 8.56 9.30
N LEU A 222 -5.32 9.31 10.38
CA LEU A 222 -5.03 10.74 10.39
C LEU A 222 -3.55 10.93 10.66
N TYR A 223 -2.92 11.85 9.94
CA TYR A 223 -1.54 12.24 10.21
C TYR A 223 -1.55 13.54 11.02
N PRO A 224 -0.78 13.60 12.12
CA PRO A 224 -0.97 14.60 13.16
C PRO A 224 -0.62 16.03 12.72
N GLU A 225 -1.25 16.98 13.43
CA GLU A 225 -0.96 18.43 13.46
C GLU A 225 0.42 18.80 14.03
N ASN A 226 1.25 17.84 14.45
CA ASN A 226 2.58 18.10 15.03
C ASN A 226 3.63 18.45 13.97
N ILE A 227 3.23 19.28 13.02
CA ILE A 227 4.03 20.25 12.31
C ILE A 227 4.20 21.42 13.29
N ARG A 228 5.04 21.24 14.32
CA ARG A 228 5.59 22.35 15.08
C ARG A 228 6.99 22.66 14.59
#